data_AF-A0A7D8IZK6-F1
#
_entry.id   AF-A0A7D8IZK6-F1
#
_cell.length_a   1.000
_cell.length_b   1.000
_cell.length_c   1.000
_cell.angle_alpha   90.00
_cell.angle_beta   90.00
_cell.angle_gamma   90.00
#
_symmetry.space_group_name_H-M   'P 1'
#
loop_
_entity.id
_entity.type
_entity.pdbx_description
1 polymer ?
#
loop_
_entity_poly.entity_id
_entity_poly.type
_entity_poly.pdbx_seq_one_letter_code
_entity_poly.pdbx_strand_id
1 'polypeptide(L)'
;MEPVGECREDAGTYRCLPEPEAVLTEAEEERLNELMTRYDALENQCEESDLLEAEMKLMRCMAKVRAWTPEIRAGSGVVVSWC
;
A
#
# COMPACT_ATOMS: atom_id res chain seq x y z
N MET A 1 26.85 -33.10 -23.03
CA MET A 1 25.97 -31.92 -23.13
C MET A 1 24.57 -32.43 -22.91
N GLU A 2 24.10 -32.31 -21.68
CA GLU A 2 22.79 -32.81 -21.26
C GLU A 2 21.72 -31.76 -21.59
N PRO A 3 20.50 -32.16 -21.99
CA PRO A 3 19.44 -31.21 -22.29
C PRO A 3 19.03 -30.48 -21.00
N VAL A 4 18.94 -29.16 -21.09
CA VAL A 4 18.38 -28.30 -20.03
C VAL A 4 16.99 -28.84 -19.69
N GLY A 5 16.85 -29.33 -18.46
CA GLY A 5 15.61 -29.87 -17.93
C GLY A 5 14.48 -28.85 -18.07
N GLU A 6 13.41 -29.31 -18.71
CA GLU A 6 12.03 -28.85 -18.60
C GLU A 6 11.74 -27.87 -17.44
N CYS A 7 11.65 -26.58 -17.74
CA CYS A 7 11.06 -25.56 -16.86
C CYS A 7 9.56 -25.85 -16.70
N ARG A 8 9.20 -26.73 -15.77
CA ARG A 8 7.83 -26.89 -15.31
C ARG A 8 7.78 -26.65 -13.80
N GLU A 9 6.84 -25.77 -13.44
CA GLU A 9 6.24 -25.61 -12.11
C GLU A 9 6.90 -24.62 -11.14
N ASP A 10 7.21 -23.40 -11.60
CA ASP A 10 7.14 -22.19 -10.74
C ASP A 10 5.67 -21.74 -10.53
N ALA A 11 4.78 -22.69 -10.26
CA ALA A 11 3.46 -22.41 -9.71
C ALA A 11 3.58 -22.37 -8.18
N GLY A 12 4.57 -21.62 -7.67
CA GLY A 12 4.65 -21.30 -6.26
C GLY A 12 3.35 -20.62 -5.87
N THR A 13 2.61 -21.23 -4.95
CA THR A 13 1.41 -20.64 -4.35
C THR A 13 1.77 -19.25 -3.86
N TYR A 14 1.37 -18.20 -4.61
CA TYR A 14 1.48 -16.82 -4.17
C TYR A 14 0.56 -16.67 -2.96
N ARG A 15 1.12 -16.90 -1.78
CA ARG A 15 0.43 -16.63 -0.54
C ARG A 15 0.54 -15.13 -0.33
N CYS A 16 -0.38 -14.37 -0.94
CA CYS A 16 -0.56 -12.96 -0.62
C CYS A 16 -0.73 -12.89 0.90
N LEU A 17 0.28 -12.35 1.60
CA LEU A 17 0.09 -12.02 3.00
C LEU A 17 -1.07 -11.02 3.07
N PRO A 18 -1.96 -11.14 4.08
CA PRO A 18 -3.01 -10.16 4.24
C PRO A 18 -2.38 -8.77 4.35
N GLU A 19 -2.90 -7.81 3.59
CA GLU A 19 -2.48 -6.42 3.70
C GLU A 19 -2.59 -6.00 5.18
N PRO A 20 -1.51 -5.50 5.80
CA PRO A 20 -1.58 -5.06 7.18
C PRO A 20 -2.55 -3.87 7.29
N GLU A 21 -3.36 -3.84 8.34
CA GLU A 21 -4.22 -2.69 8.62
C GLU A 21 -3.35 -1.43 8.79
N ALA A 22 -3.76 -0.34 8.16
CA ALA A 22 -3.03 0.92 8.24
C ALA A 22 -3.08 1.45 9.68
N VAL A 23 -1.97 1.34 10.40
CA VAL A 23 -1.84 1.88 11.76
C VAL A 23 -1.55 3.38 11.63
N LEU A 24 -2.58 4.20 11.86
CA LEU A 24 -2.44 5.65 12.05
C LEU A 24 -2.18 5.92 13.53
N THR A 25 -1.31 6.88 13.82
CA THR A 25 -1.19 7.42 15.18
C THR A 25 -2.35 8.38 15.46
N GLU A 26 -2.71 8.62 16.74
CA GLU A 26 -3.82 9.53 17.11
C GLU A 26 -3.68 10.92 16.45
N ALA A 27 -2.46 11.46 16.39
CA ALA A 27 -2.19 12.75 15.74
C ALA A 27 -2.41 12.72 14.21
N GLU A 28 -2.16 11.58 13.57
CA GLU A 28 -2.39 11.41 12.13
C GLU A 28 -3.87 11.20 11.83
N GLU A 29 -4.59 10.52 12.71
CA GLU A 29 -6.04 10.36 12.61
C GLU A 29 -6.76 11.71 12.78
N GLU A 30 -6.35 12.54 13.75
CA GLU A 30 -6.88 13.89 13.93
C GLU A 30 -6.62 14.77 12.69
N ARG A 31 -5.40 14.72 12.15
CA ARG A 31 -5.03 15.45 10.92
C ARG A 31 -5.85 14.98 9.71
N LEU A 32 -6.08 13.67 9.58
CA LEU A 32 -6.90 13.10 8.51
C LEU A 32 -8.35 13.57 8.63
N ASN A 33 -8.89 13.61 9.85
CA ASN A 33 -10.25 14.05 10.13
C ASN A 33 -10.45 15.55 9.82
N GLU A 34 -9.47 16.38 10.16
CA GLU A 34 -9.48 17.80 9.80
C GLU A 34 -9.47 17.98 8.27
N LEU A 35 -8.64 17.21 7.56
CA LEU A 35 -8.59 17.21 6.10
C LEU A 35 -9.93 16.77 5.47
N MET A 36 -10.55 15.71 6.00
CA MET A 36 -11.88 15.25 5.55
C MET A 36 -12.94 16.33 5.74
N THR A 37 -12.92 17.02 6.88
CA THR A 37 -13.88 18.11 7.17
C THR A 37 -13.73 19.26 6.17
N ARG A 38 -12.49 19.64 5.82
CA ARG A 38 -12.23 20.67 4.80
C ARG A 38 -12.68 20.23 3.41
N TYR A 39 -12.46 18.96 3.07
CA TYR A 39 -12.90 18.40 1.79
C TYR A 39 -14.42 18.38 1.66
N ASP A 40 -15.13 17.95 2.71
CA ASP A 40 -16.61 17.92 2.73
C ASP A 40 -17.20 19.33 2.59
N ALA A 41 -16.55 20.34 3.20
CA ALA A 41 -16.93 21.74 3.08
C ALA A 41 -16.73 22.35 1.67
N LEU A 42 -15.87 21.76 0.83
CA LEU A 42 -15.55 22.28 -0.51
C LEU A 42 -16.51 21.79 -1.61
N GLU A 43 -17.52 20.97 -1.28
CA GLU A 43 -18.53 20.42 -2.20
C GLU A 43 -17.95 19.83 -3.52
N ASN A 44 -16.69 19.36 -3.50
CA ASN A 44 -16.02 18.67 -4.60
C ASN A 44 -15.97 19.45 -5.94
N GLN A 45 -15.98 20.79 -5.89
CA GLN A 45 -16.08 21.65 -7.09
C GLN A 45 -14.82 22.47 -7.40
N CYS A 46 -13.66 22.11 -6.84
CA CYS A 46 -12.44 22.89 -7.03
C CYS A 46 -11.18 22.02 -7.13
N GLU A 47 -10.16 22.49 -7.84
CA GLU A 47 -8.81 21.91 -7.87
C GLU A 47 -8.22 21.70 -6.46
N GLU A 48 -8.67 22.51 -5.49
CA GLU A 48 -8.32 22.36 -4.06
C GLU A 48 -8.85 21.03 -3.47
N SER A 49 -10.01 20.56 -3.92
CA SER A 49 -10.58 19.27 -3.49
C SER A 49 -9.76 18.08 -3.99
N ASP A 50 -9.32 18.10 -5.26
CA ASP A 50 -8.45 17.07 -5.83
C ASP A 50 -7.10 17.00 -5.09
N LEU A 51 -6.54 18.16 -4.75
CA LEU A 51 -5.28 18.23 -3.98
C LEU A 51 -5.45 17.65 -2.56
N LEU A 52 -6.54 18.00 -1.88
CA LEU A 52 -6.85 17.46 -0.55
C LEU A 52 -7.09 15.94 -0.61
N GLU A 53 -7.80 15.46 -1.62
CA GLU A 53 -8.03 14.02 -1.81
C GLU A 53 -6.70 13.27 -2.03
N ALA A 54 -5.82 13.83 -2.86
CA ALA A 54 -4.49 13.27 -3.09
C ALA A 54 -3.64 13.23 -1.81
N GLU A 55 -3.68 14.28 -0.99
CA GLU A 55 -2.96 14.31 0.29
C GLU A 55 -3.51 13.27 1.28
N MET A 56 -4.84 13.11 1.37
CA MET A 56 -5.45 12.05 2.20
C MET A 56 -5.08 10.64 1.71
N LYS A 57 -5.07 10.43 0.39
CA LYS A 57 -4.61 9.16 -0.21
C LYS A 57 -3.14 8.90 0.12
N LEU A 58 -2.29 9.90 0.03
CA LEU A 58 -0.87 9.79 0.39
C LEU A 58 -0.66 9.45 1.87
N MET A 59 -1.39 10.09 2.79
CA MET A 59 -1.30 9.76 4.22
C MET A 59 -1.69 8.30 4.48
N ARG A 60 -2.79 7.83 3.88
CA ARG A 60 -3.20 6.42 3.99
C ARG A 60 -2.17 5.47 3.39
N CYS A 61 -1.60 5.80 2.25
CA CYS A 61 -0.54 5.01 1.63
C CYS A 61 0.71 4.94 2.52
N MET A 62 1.13 6.06 3.11
CA MET A 62 2.28 6.10 4.02
C MET A 62 2.01 5.30 5.31
N ALA A 63 0.81 5.39 5.87
CA ALA A 63 0.40 4.60 7.02
C ALA A 63 0.40 3.10 6.71
N LYS A 64 -0.11 2.69 5.54
CA LYS A 64 0.02 1.32 5.04
C LYS A 64 1.49 0.91 4.96
N VAL A 65 2.35 1.68 4.31
CA VAL A 65 3.79 1.40 4.17
C VAL A 65 4.50 1.23 5.53
N ARG A 66 4.09 1.99 6.55
CA ARG A 66 4.60 1.84 7.91
C ARG A 66 4.07 0.58 8.59
N ALA A 67 2.83 0.21 8.34
CA ALA A 67 2.23 -1.03 8.82
C ALA A 67 2.89 -2.28 8.20
N TRP A 68 3.52 -2.15 7.03
CA TRP A 68 4.43 -3.16 6.48
C TRP A 68 5.74 -3.22 7.28
N THR A 69 5.69 -3.85 8.45
CA THR A 69 6.86 -4.16 9.29
C THR A 69 7.86 -5.03 8.52
N PRO A 70 9.17 -4.98 8.86
CA PRO A 70 10.18 -5.78 8.18
C PRO A 70 9.89 -7.29 8.21
N GLU A 71 9.20 -7.79 9.23
CA GLU A 71 8.79 -9.19 9.37
C GLU A 71 7.70 -9.57 8.34
N ILE A 72 6.70 -8.71 8.13
CA ILE A 72 5.65 -8.92 7.11
C ILE A 72 6.25 -8.79 5.71
N ARG A 73 7.15 -7.81 5.51
CA ARG A 73 7.84 -7.61 4.23
C ARG A 73 8.74 -8.80 3.89
N ALA A 74 9.40 -9.41 4.86
CA ALA A 74 10.24 -10.59 4.67
C ALA A 74 9.44 -11.83 4.26
N GLY A 75 8.20 -11.98 4.75
CA GLY A 75 7.28 -13.02 4.30
C GLY A 75 6.62 -12.73 2.94
N SER A 76 6.60 -11.46 2.51
CA SER A 76 6.10 -11.01 1.22
C SER A 76 7.24 -11.04 0.19
N GLY A 77 7.74 -12.25 -0.11
CA GLY A 77 8.91 -12.45 -0.96
C GLY A 77 8.83 -11.69 -2.29
N VAL A 78 9.89 -10.95 -2.64
CA VAL A 78 10.08 -10.40 -3.98
C VAL A 78 10.52 -11.55 -4.88
N VAL A 79 9.66 -11.99 -5.79
CA VAL A 79 10.03 -12.96 -6.82
C VAL A 79 10.79 -12.23 -7.92
N VAL A 80 12.11 -12.38 -7.94
CA VAL A 80 12.94 -11.91 -9.06
C VAL A 80 13.08 -13.08 -10.03
N SER A 81 12.30 -13.07 -11.11
CA SER A 81 12.56 -13.98 -12.23
C SER A 81 13.83 -13.51 -12.93
N TRP A 82 14.88 -14.33 -12.92
CA TRP A 82 16.03 -14.14 -13.80
C TRP A 82 15.66 -14.71 -15.17
N CYS A 83 15.50 -13.82 -16.16
CA CYS A 83 15.50 -14.16 -17.57
C CYS A 83 16.91 -14.00 -18.15
#